data_AF-A0AAE4NVL0-F1
#
_entry.id   AF-A0AAE4NVL0-F1
#
_cell.length_a   1.000
_cell.length_b   1.000
_cell.length_c   1.000
_cell.angle_alpha   90.00
_cell.angle_beta   90.00
_cell.angle_gamma   90.00
#
_symmetry.space_group_name_H-M   'P 1'
#
loop_
_entity.id
_entity.type
_entity.pdbx_description
1 polymer ?
#
loop_
_entity_poly.entity_id
_entity_poly.type
_entity_poly.pdbx_seq_one_letter_code
_entity_poly.pdbx_strand_id
1 'polypeptide(L)'
;MDSATFLPKYLHLYRRILEERIHDRRPIGIDVTVDGLAFLLGEENTIKLFQSLMALKERARMEEKRKRPINIFLLNRGRASDRLVSWIALYSQYVIEFCSSVDSTKEKMVIRKSPLPDFKPREGGYRFWIERGRVIIE
;
A
#
# COMPACT_ATOMS: atom_id res chain seq x y z
N MET A 1 -20.16 11.12 2.07
CA MET A 1 -19.30 11.58 0.97
C MET A 1 -19.64 10.70 -0.22
N ASP A 2 -20.09 11.25 -1.35
CA ASP A 2 -20.43 10.43 -2.52
C ASP A 2 -19.15 9.90 -3.17
N SER A 3 -19.04 8.58 -3.30
CA SER A 3 -17.89 7.89 -3.89
C SER A 3 -17.62 8.35 -5.32
N ALA A 4 -18.66 8.76 -6.06
CA ALA A 4 -18.54 9.27 -7.43
C ALA A 4 -17.77 10.59 -7.50
N THR A 5 -17.80 11.42 -6.45
CA THR A 5 -17.12 12.73 -6.43
C THR A 5 -15.73 12.69 -5.76
N PHE A 6 -15.41 11.60 -5.06
CA PHE A 6 -14.14 11.44 -4.37
C PHE A 6 -12.96 11.42 -5.34
N LEU A 7 -13.04 10.58 -6.39
CA LEU A 7 -11.93 10.34 -7.29
C LEU A 7 -11.50 11.60 -8.08
N PRO A 8 -12.41 12.40 -8.69
CA PRO A 8 -12.02 13.64 -9.35
C PRO A 8 -11.33 14.64 -8.41
N LYS A 9 -11.85 14.81 -7.20
CA LYS A 9 -11.26 15.71 -6.19
C LYS A 9 -9.88 15.24 -5.75
N TYR A 10 -9.74 13.95 -5.50
CA TYR A 10 -8.46 13.33 -5.14
C TYR A 10 -7.42 13.53 -6.25
N LEU A 11 -7.78 13.27 -7.51
CA LEU A 11 -6.86 13.42 -8.65
C LEU A 11 -6.42 14.87 -8.84
N HIS A 12 -7.34 15.82 -8.71
CA HIS A 12 -7.02 17.24 -8.80
C HIS A 12 -6.02 17.65 -7.73
N LEU A 13 -6.28 17.30 -6.46
CA LEU A 13 -5.38 17.60 -5.35
C LEU A 13 -4.02 16.90 -5.52
N TYR A 14 -4.03 15.62 -5.92
CA TYR A 14 -2.82 14.85 -6.13
C TYR A 14 -1.94 15.48 -7.22
N ARG A 15 -2.51 15.85 -8.37
CA ARG A 15 -1.76 16.53 -9.45
C ARG A 15 -1.18 17.85 -9.00
N ARG A 16 -1.96 18.66 -8.30
CA ARG A 16 -1.50 19.92 -7.73
C ARG A 16 -0.31 19.72 -6.79
N ILE A 17 -0.36 18.74 -5.89
CA ILE A 17 0.76 18.44 -4.98
C ILE A 17 2.00 17.99 -5.74
N LEU A 18 1.83 17.17 -6.79
CA LEU A 18 2.95 16.73 -7.61
C LEU A 18 3.64 17.91 -8.29
N GLU A 19 2.87 18.82 -8.87
CA GLU A 19 3.37 19.99 -9.59
C GLU A 19 4.00 21.03 -8.65
N GLU A 20 3.35 21.34 -7.53
CA GLU A 20 3.78 22.41 -6.62
C GLU A 20 4.89 21.99 -5.65
N ARG A 21 4.98 20.70 -5.30
CA ARG A 21 5.86 20.24 -4.20
C ARG A 21 6.85 19.16 -4.59
N ILE A 22 6.46 18.24 -5.48
CA ILE A 22 7.31 17.08 -5.79
C ILE A 22 8.22 17.36 -6.99
N HIS A 23 7.70 18.03 -8.02
CA HIS A 23 8.36 18.29 -9.30
C HIS A 23 8.92 16.98 -9.90
N ASP A 24 10.20 16.94 -10.26
CA ASP A 24 10.86 15.80 -10.90
C ASP A 24 11.35 14.72 -9.92
N ARG A 25 11.00 14.82 -8.64
CA ARG A 25 11.33 13.80 -7.64
C ARG A 25 10.38 12.62 -7.73
N ARG A 26 10.82 11.45 -7.26
CA ARG A 26 9.94 10.28 -7.20
C ARG A 26 8.96 10.45 -6.04
N PRO A 27 7.64 10.47 -6.28
CA PRO A 27 6.68 10.57 -5.19
C PRO A 27 6.63 9.27 -4.37
N ILE A 28 6.44 9.39 -3.06
CA ILE A 28 6.13 8.27 -2.16
C ILE A 28 4.77 8.56 -1.53
N GLY A 29 3.77 7.73 -1.83
CA GLY A 29 2.44 7.79 -1.24
C GLY A 29 2.29 6.71 -0.16
N ILE A 30 1.73 7.08 0.98
CA ILE A 30 1.44 6.16 2.08
C ILE A 30 -0.04 6.31 2.44
N ASP A 31 -0.79 5.21 2.33
CA ASP A 31 -2.20 5.13 2.68
C ASP A 31 -2.36 4.44 4.05
N VAL A 32 -2.84 5.20 5.06
CA VAL A 32 -2.93 4.76 6.46
C VAL A 32 -4.36 4.91 6.98
N THR A 33 -5.14 3.85 7.22
CA THR A 33 -5.03 2.48 6.70
C THR A 33 -6.14 2.22 5.68
N VAL A 34 -5.90 1.34 4.71
CA VAL A 34 -6.85 1.05 3.63
C VAL A 34 -8.15 0.42 4.14
N ASP A 35 -8.10 -0.34 5.25
CA ASP A 35 -9.32 -0.85 5.91
C ASP A 35 -10.22 0.27 6.45
N GLY A 36 -9.66 1.43 6.80
CA GLY A 36 -10.42 2.61 7.16
C GLY A 36 -11.30 3.13 6.02
N LEU A 37 -10.80 3.08 4.77
CA LEU A 37 -11.61 3.45 3.60
C LEU A 37 -12.76 2.45 3.37
N ALA A 38 -12.49 1.15 3.53
CA ALA A 38 -13.52 0.12 3.42
C ALA A 38 -14.62 0.29 4.49
N PHE A 39 -14.24 0.67 5.71
CA PHE A 39 -15.19 1.01 6.76
C PHE A 39 -16.05 2.23 6.41
N LEU A 40 -15.45 3.28 5.83
CA LEU A 40 -16.15 4.54 5.54
C LEU A 40 -17.04 4.49 4.29
N LEU A 41 -16.59 3.84 3.23
CA LEU A 41 -17.24 3.84 1.91
C LEU A 41 -18.01 2.55 1.62
N GLY A 42 -17.80 1.51 2.44
CA GLY A 42 -18.17 0.14 2.13
C GLY A 42 -17.07 -0.55 1.31
N GLU A 43 -16.93 -1.86 1.52
CA GLU A 43 -15.90 -2.67 0.89
C GLU A 43 -15.99 -2.67 -0.64
N GLU A 44 -17.20 -2.86 -1.18
CA GLU A 44 -17.40 -2.94 -2.63
C GLU A 44 -17.01 -1.62 -3.34
N ASN A 45 -17.43 -0.49 -2.77
CA ASN A 45 -17.07 0.82 -3.28
C ASN A 45 -15.56 1.07 -3.18
N THR A 46 -14.93 0.60 -2.12
CA THR A 46 -13.48 0.72 -1.93
C THR A 46 -12.71 -0.11 -2.96
N ILE A 47 -13.15 -1.33 -3.24
CA ILE A 47 -12.56 -2.18 -4.29
C ILE A 47 -12.72 -1.51 -5.66
N LYS A 48 -13.92 -1.02 -6.00
CA LYS A 48 -14.18 -0.30 -7.26
C LYS A 48 -13.28 0.93 -7.41
N LEU A 49 -13.18 1.74 -6.35
CA LEU A 49 -12.29 2.90 -6.32
C LEU A 49 -10.83 2.50 -6.53
N PHE A 50 -10.37 1.44 -5.87
CA PHE A 50 -9.01 0.94 -6.01
C PHE A 50 -8.72 0.48 -7.45
N GLN A 51 -9.65 -0.25 -8.07
CA GLN A 51 -9.56 -0.67 -9.47
C GLN A 51 -9.48 0.54 -10.41
N SER A 52 -10.32 1.56 -10.22
CA SER A 52 -10.25 2.80 -11.00
C SER A 52 -8.91 3.53 -10.83
N LEU A 53 -8.39 3.61 -9.60
CA LEU A 53 -7.07 4.19 -9.33
C LEU A 53 -5.94 3.41 -10.00
N MET A 54 -6.00 2.08 -10.05
CA MET A 54 -5.02 1.26 -10.76
C MET A 54 -5.05 1.49 -12.27
N ALA A 55 -6.24 1.54 -12.87
CA ALA A 55 -6.40 1.83 -14.30
C ALA A 55 -5.82 3.21 -14.66
N LEU A 56 -6.07 4.23 -13.82
CA LEU A 56 -5.50 5.55 -14.00
C LEU A 56 -3.98 5.56 -13.87
N LYS A 57 -3.41 4.80 -12.92
CA LYS A 57 -1.96 4.66 -12.77
C LYS A 57 -1.31 3.99 -13.98
N GLU A 58 -1.92 2.93 -14.53
CA GLU A 58 -1.43 2.27 -15.74
C GLU A 58 -1.53 3.17 -16.97
N ARG A 59 -2.60 3.95 -17.10
CA ARG A 59 -2.72 4.94 -18.17
C ARG A 59 -1.65 6.03 -18.05
N ALA A 60 -1.47 6.61 -16.86
CA ALA A 60 -0.44 7.59 -16.58
C ALA A 60 0.97 7.03 -16.86
N ARG A 61 1.19 5.73 -16.64
CA ARG A 61 2.45 5.05 -16.98
C ARG A 61 2.79 5.09 -18.47
N MET A 62 1.78 5.10 -19.33
CA MET A 62 1.92 5.11 -20.79
C MET A 62 1.99 6.54 -21.34
N GLU A 63 1.24 7.47 -20.74
CA GLU A 63 1.05 8.83 -21.26
C GLU A 63 2.03 9.87 -20.64
N GLU A 64 2.48 9.64 -19.40
CA GLU A 64 3.24 10.64 -18.64
C GLU A 64 4.73 10.25 -18.53
N LYS A 65 5.63 11.23 -18.70
CA LYS A 65 7.10 11.02 -18.62
C LYS A 65 7.69 11.12 -17.20
N ARG A 66 6.85 11.32 -16.18
CA ARG A 66 7.31 11.53 -14.80
C ARG A 66 7.79 10.24 -14.12
N LYS A 67 8.55 10.40 -13.03
CA LYS A 67 8.95 9.27 -12.17
C LYS A 67 7.72 8.63 -11.52
N ARG A 68 7.64 7.30 -11.62
CA ARG A 68 6.52 6.52 -11.09
C ARG A 68 6.48 6.59 -9.56
N PRO A 69 5.30 6.82 -8.95
CA PRO A 69 5.18 6.85 -7.50
C PRO A 69 5.39 5.46 -6.89
N ILE A 70 6.01 5.43 -5.71
CA ILE A 70 5.99 4.26 -4.82
C ILE A 70 4.76 4.41 -3.93
N ASN A 71 3.86 3.43 -3.93
CA ASN A 71 2.67 3.44 -3.08
C ASN A 71 2.82 2.38 -2.00
N ILE A 72 2.59 2.77 -0.75
CA ILE A 72 2.63 1.90 0.42
C ILE A 72 1.24 1.89 1.02
N PHE A 73 0.59 0.73 0.96
CA PHE A 73 -0.74 0.53 1.54
C PHE A 73 -0.60 -0.15 2.89
N LEU A 74 -0.96 0.55 3.97
CA LEU A 74 -1.04 -0.07 5.30
C LEU A 74 -2.45 -0.65 5.48
N LEU A 75 -2.52 -1.93 5.84
CA LEU A 75 -3.76 -2.66 6.00
C LEU A 75 -3.73 -3.44 7.31
N ASN A 76 -4.76 -3.26 8.16
CA ASN A 76 -4.93 -4.09 9.34
C ASN A 76 -5.70 -5.37 8.97
N ARG A 77 -5.02 -6.52 8.99
CA ARG A 77 -5.63 -7.82 8.66
C ARG A 77 -6.75 -8.23 9.62
N GLY A 78 -6.69 -7.80 10.89
CA GLY A 78 -7.75 -8.08 11.87
C GLY A 78 -9.03 -7.27 11.64
N ARG A 79 -8.99 -6.24 10.78
CA ARG A 79 -10.14 -5.38 10.46
C ARG A 79 -10.62 -5.53 9.01
N ALA A 80 -9.72 -5.85 8.10
CA ALA A 80 -10.03 -6.05 6.69
C ALA A 80 -10.63 -7.44 6.45
N SER A 81 -11.60 -7.53 5.53
CA SER A 81 -12.06 -8.84 5.06
C SER A 81 -10.98 -9.52 4.21
N ASP A 82 -11.03 -10.85 4.12
CA ASP A 82 -10.14 -11.62 3.24
C ASP A 82 -10.30 -11.22 1.77
N ARG A 83 -11.52 -10.83 1.37
CA ARG A 83 -11.79 -10.33 0.01
C ARG A 83 -11.02 -9.04 -0.27
N LEU A 84 -11.07 -8.07 0.65
CA LEU A 84 -10.32 -6.82 0.50
C LEU A 84 -8.80 -7.08 0.51
N VAL A 85 -8.31 -7.89 1.46
CA VAL A 85 -6.90 -8.29 1.54
C VAL A 85 -6.43 -8.90 0.22
N SER A 86 -7.22 -9.81 -0.36
CA SER A 86 -6.90 -10.48 -1.63
C SER A 86 -6.79 -9.49 -2.79
N TRP A 87 -7.72 -8.54 -2.90
CA TRP A 87 -7.67 -7.50 -3.92
C TRP A 87 -6.44 -6.60 -3.78
N ILE A 88 -6.13 -6.14 -2.58
CA ILE A 88 -4.95 -5.29 -2.35
C ILE A 88 -3.66 -6.08 -2.63
N ALA A 89 -3.56 -7.34 -2.20
CA ALA A 89 -2.41 -8.20 -2.46
C ALA A 89 -2.22 -8.53 -3.95
N LEU A 90 -3.30 -8.66 -4.72
CA LEU A 90 -3.25 -8.91 -6.16
C LEU A 90 -2.48 -7.80 -6.89
N TYR A 91 -2.84 -6.53 -6.62
CA TYR A 91 -2.25 -5.37 -7.28
C TYR A 91 -0.92 -4.91 -6.68
N SER A 92 -0.61 -5.32 -5.45
CA SER A 92 0.66 -4.97 -4.81
C SER A 92 1.80 -5.78 -5.41
N GLN A 93 2.90 -5.12 -5.77
CA GLN A 93 4.11 -5.81 -6.27
C GLN A 93 4.85 -6.51 -5.12
N TYR A 94 4.86 -5.88 -3.94
CA TYR A 94 5.39 -6.43 -2.71
C TYR A 94 4.26 -6.60 -1.70
N VAL A 95 4.25 -7.70 -0.97
CA VAL A 95 3.35 -7.91 0.17
C VAL A 95 4.21 -8.30 1.35
N ILE A 96 4.20 -7.46 2.38
CA ILE A 96 4.96 -7.66 3.63
C ILE A 96 3.95 -7.73 4.75
N GLU A 97 3.97 -8.83 5.49
CA GLU A 97 3.10 -9.08 6.62
C GLU A 97 3.90 -8.95 7.91
N PHE A 98 3.38 -8.19 8.86
CA PHE A 98 3.93 -8.03 10.20
C PHE A 98 3.01 -8.75 11.18
N CYS A 99 3.58 -9.63 11.99
CA CYS A 99 2.86 -10.42 12.98
C CYS A 99 3.50 -10.22 14.35
N SER A 100 2.69 -9.91 15.36
CA SER A 100 3.16 -9.96 16.75
C SER A 100 3.59 -11.39 17.07
N SER A 101 4.71 -11.54 17.78
CA SER A 101 5.13 -12.83 18.32
C SER A 101 4.75 -12.91 19.80
N VAL A 102 4.64 -14.13 20.34
CA VAL A 102 4.34 -14.35 21.77
C VAL A 102 5.50 -13.84 22.65
N ASP A 103 6.71 -13.75 22.10
CA ASP A 103 7.87 -13.12 22.74
C ASP A 103 7.79 -11.59 22.58
N SER A 104 7.57 -10.88 23.68
CA SER A 104 7.07 -9.50 23.72
C SER A 104 7.98 -8.42 23.14
N THR A 105 9.23 -8.72 22.80
CA THR A 105 10.20 -7.73 22.30
C THR A 105 10.56 -7.89 20.83
N LYS A 106 10.29 -9.06 20.23
CA LYS A 106 10.61 -9.34 18.82
C LYS A 106 9.34 -9.69 18.07
N GLU A 107 9.08 -8.99 16.97
CA GLU A 107 7.98 -9.26 16.06
C GLU A 107 8.48 -10.03 14.83
N LYS A 108 7.54 -10.63 14.10
CA LYS A 108 7.82 -11.40 12.89
C LYS A 108 7.42 -10.62 11.65
N MET A 109 8.32 -10.54 10.69
CA MET A 109 8.07 -9.97 9.36
C MET A 109 8.17 -11.07 8.30
N VAL A 110 7.18 -11.17 7.42
CA VAL A 110 7.16 -12.15 6.33
C VAL A 110 6.93 -11.43 5.00
N ILE A 111 7.85 -11.60 4.06
CA ILE A 111 7.67 -11.15 2.68
C ILE A 111 6.88 -12.23 1.94
N ARG A 112 5.59 -11.99 1.69
CA ARG A 112 4.66 -12.92 1.03
C ARG A 112 4.75 -12.87 -0.48
N LYS A 113 5.11 -11.71 -1.04
CA LYS A 113 5.21 -11.48 -2.48
C LYS A 113 6.34 -10.50 -2.77
N SER A 114 7.10 -10.78 -3.81
CA SER A 114 8.16 -9.92 -4.34
C SER A 114 8.28 -10.14 -5.85
N PRO A 115 8.50 -9.09 -6.67
CA PRO A 115 8.72 -9.22 -8.10
C PRO A 115 10.19 -9.50 -8.45
N LEU A 116 11.09 -9.60 -7.47
CA LEU A 116 12.51 -9.86 -7.72
C LEU A 116 12.70 -11.31 -8.22
N PRO A 117 13.46 -11.52 -9.31
CA PRO A 117 13.54 -12.82 -10.00
C PRO A 117 14.09 -13.94 -9.11
N ASP A 118 15.06 -13.62 -8.24
CA ASP A 118 15.72 -14.58 -7.36
C ASP A 118 15.14 -14.59 -5.94
N PHE A 119 13.98 -13.97 -5.73
CA PHE A 119 13.38 -13.93 -4.41
C PHE A 119 13.00 -15.34 -3.94
N LYS A 120 13.62 -15.77 -2.85
CA LYS A 120 13.25 -16.97 -2.10
C LYS A 120 12.72 -16.53 -0.74
N PRO A 121 11.47 -16.85 -0.38
CA PRO A 121 10.96 -16.53 0.95
C PRO A 121 11.79 -17.28 2.00
N ARG A 122 12.23 -16.55 3.03
CA ARG A 122 12.95 -17.15 4.15
C ARG A 122 11.96 -17.97 4.98
N GLU A 123 12.29 -19.24 5.21
CA GLU A 123 11.51 -20.10 6.10
C GLU A 123 11.45 -19.47 7.50
N GLY A 124 10.25 -19.43 8.09
CA GLY A 124 10.04 -18.78 9.38
C GLY A 124 9.99 -17.24 9.35
N GLY A 125 10.34 -16.58 8.23
CA GLY A 125 10.35 -15.12 8.10
C GLY A 125 11.60 -14.45 8.69
N TYR A 126 11.50 -13.15 8.93
CA TYR A 126 12.51 -12.34 9.61
C TYR A 126 12.01 -11.97 11.01
N ARG A 127 12.93 -11.78 11.96
CA ARG A 127 12.59 -11.18 13.25
C ARG A 127 12.94 -9.70 13.20
N PHE A 128 12.10 -8.85 13.76
CA PHE A 128 12.41 -7.44 13.88
C PHE A 128 11.99 -6.88 15.23
N TRP A 129 12.66 -5.82 15.68
CA TRP A 129 12.31 -5.10 16.90
C TRP A 129 12.69 -3.63 16.76
N ILE A 130 12.19 -2.81 17.68
CA ILE A 130 12.54 -1.39 17.76
C ILE A 130 13.57 -1.21 18.86
N GLU A 131 14.77 -0.77 18.49
CA GLU A 131 15.81 -0.38 19.43
C GLU A 131 16.17 1.09 19.22
N ARG A 132 15.98 1.92 20.26
CA ARG A 132 16.26 3.37 20.22
C ARG A 132 15.61 4.07 19.00
N GLY A 133 14.37 3.68 18.67
CA GLY A 133 13.61 4.22 17.54
C GLY A 133 14.02 3.70 16.16
N ARG A 134 14.93 2.72 16.09
CA ARG A 134 15.36 2.09 14.82
C ARG A 134 14.78 0.70 14.70
N VAL A 135 14.38 0.35 13.47
CA VAL A 135 14.00 -1.02 13.13
C VAL A 135 15.27 -1.84 12.94
N ILE A 136 15.43 -2.87 13.77
CA ILE A 136 16.48 -3.88 13.62
C ILE A 136 15.85 -5.13 13.02
N ILE A 137 16.50 -5.76 12.04
CA ILE A 137 15.99 -6.94 11.32
C ILE A 137 17.05 -8.04 11.36
N GLU A 138 16.63 -9.26 11.70
CA GLU A 138 17.43 -10.49 11.83
C GLU A 138 16.92 -11.60 10.91
#